data_AF-A0A5B0TI35-F1
#
_entry.id   AF-A0A5B0TI35-F1
#
_cell.length_a   1.000
_cell.length_b   1.000
_cell.length_c   1.000
_cell.angle_alpha   90.00
_cell.angle_beta   90.00
_cell.angle_gamma   90.00
#
_symmetry.space_group_name_H-M   'P 1'
#
loop_
_entity.id
_entity.type
_entity.pdbx_description
1 polymer ?
#
loop_
_entity_poly.entity_id
_entity_poly.type
_entity_poly.pdbx_seq_one_letter_code
_entity_poly.pdbx_strand_id
1 'polypeptide(L)'
;MKTMYFVTALCAASLFTGNAYGVKQVEVLKRDGHQNEIPLLDNRFRIDSKIDEITLLFFRKSGAPAVILVRPDGSKYFATDSVKNPNLDWFDELSYDLVTIKKPMAGPWQVIGSILPDSRIVVLGEISLEAEPLPSMLFRGETIKITGKILNDGEPINTNLFRDVVSLNVDFVSTNNENFANFGAGIQEVAEFKDDGRGFDERPKDGVFTGEFTLDFPAGEWTPELYVATPLLQRRIVQNTIEVHEPPFVTEVALAEQDTDEHLLTINIDPSIVKPETVIIQGKIYYPNNEEQMFTIDAAAKDSRQLSVKNYDWGRYSVELSVFGTNINGREFMATLPTYKFEVERPIEAVPEIDPATIITPDKMIESEPVEEKMAISTIISLIVGCNTLILLLGWLLIRIFVQKKPIKFKVKLPFLKKKKTSEGEVADTEKNQVGKNGSKNDRSGEILNLSMTDD
;
A
#
# COMPACT_ATOMS: atom_id res chain seq x y z
N MET A 1 8.43 -88.03 62.77
CA MET A 1 9.82 -88.28 63.25
C MET A 1 10.79 -87.65 62.27
N LYS A 2 11.98 -87.23 62.73
CA LYS A 2 13.22 -86.99 61.94
C LYS A 2 13.12 -85.96 60.79
N THR A 3 13.52 -84.71 61.05
CA THR A 3 14.82 -84.10 60.64
C THR A 3 14.90 -83.81 59.13
N MET A 4 14.76 -82.56 58.67
CA MET A 4 15.70 -81.41 58.82
C MET A 4 16.92 -81.53 57.91
N TYR A 5 17.05 -80.62 56.94
CA TYR A 5 18.31 -79.92 56.62
C TYR A 5 18.02 -78.58 55.92
N PHE A 6 18.88 -77.60 56.18
CA PHE A 6 18.84 -76.24 55.63
C PHE A 6 19.86 -76.16 54.49
N VAL A 7 19.47 -75.64 53.32
CA VAL A 7 20.42 -75.22 52.27
C VAL A 7 19.97 -73.89 51.69
N THR A 8 20.70 -72.83 52.02
CA THR A 8 20.55 -71.51 51.39
C THR A 8 21.27 -71.48 50.05
N ALA A 9 20.56 -71.17 48.98
CA ALA A 9 21.15 -70.85 47.68
C ALA A 9 20.68 -69.45 47.24
N LEU A 10 21.64 -68.57 46.93
CA LEU A 10 21.38 -67.17 46.58
C LEU A 10 21.19 -67.04 45.05
N CYS A 11 19.97 -66.77 44.60
CA CYS A 11 19.68 -66.44 43.20
C CYS A 11 19.05 -65.05 43.08
N ALA A 12 19.84 -64.07 42.64
CA ALA A 12 19.34 -62.76 42.27
C ALA A 12 18.64 -62.82 40.90
N ALA A 13 17.31 -62.92 40.90
CA ALA A 13 16.51 -62.87 39.68
C ALA A 13 16.27 -61.41 39.26
N SER A 14 17.19 -60.85 38.48
CA SER A 14 16.99 -59.56 37.79
C SER A 14 15.94 -59.71 36.70
N LEU A 15 14.66 -59.59 37.07
CA LEU A 15 13.56 -59.50 36.11
C LEU A 15 13.62 -58.15 35.38
N PHE A 16 14.25 -58.15 34.21
CA PHE A 16 14.16 -57.05 33.26
C PHE A 16 12.68 -56.79 32.94
N THR A 17 12.21 -55.59 33.26
CA THR A 17 10.93 -55.08 32.75
C THR A 17 11.07 -54.86 31.24
N GLY A 18 10.63 -55.84 30.46
CA GLY A 18 10.56 -55.70 29.01
C GLY A 18 9.61 -54.56 28.64
N ASN A 19 10.15 -53.47 28.11
CA ASN A 19 9.33 -52.42 27.49
C ASN A 19 8.61 -53.04 26.29
N ALA A 20 7.34 -53.39 26.49
CA ALA A 20 6.45 -53.74 25.39
C ALA A 20 6.34 -52.50 24.49
N TYR A 21 6.78 -52.63 23.24
CA TYR A 21 6.61 -51.59 22.23
C TYR A 21 5.11 -51.37 22.02
N GLY A 22 4.59 -50.28 22.59
CA GLY A 22 3.23 -49.83 22.31
C GLY A 22 3.13 -49.46 20.84
N VAL A 23 2.54 -50.34 20.03
CA VAL A 23 2.34 -50.10 18.61
C VAL A 23 1.41 -48.91 18.46
N LYS A 24 1.97 -47.77 18.06
CA LYS A 24 1.26 -46.52 17.79
C LYS A 24 0.31 -46.79 16.62
N GLN A 25 -0.97 -46.98 16.91
CA GLN A 25 -1.95 -47.43 15.91
C GLN A 25 -2.18 -46.33 14.86
N VAL A 26 -2.24 -46.72 13.58
CA VAL A 26 -2.57 -45.79 12.49
C VAL A 26 -4.04 -45.37 12.66
N GLU A 27 -4.24 -44.08 12.89
CA GLU A 27 -5.56 -43.48 13.04
C GLU A 27 -6.32 -43.51 11.70
N VAL A 28 -7.64 -43.64 11.77
CA VAL A 28 -8.50 -43.89 10.60
C VAL A 28 -9.21 -42.60 10.21
N LEU A 29 -9.07 -42.16 8.96
CA LEU A 29 -9.86 -41.03 8.46
C LEU A 29 -11.33 -41.40 8.50
N LYS A 30 -12.09 -40.59 9.23
CA LYS A 30 -13.55 -40.64 9.28
C LYS A 30 -14.09 -39.32 8.75
N ARG A 31 -15.25 -39.41 8.11
CA ARG A 31 -16.04 -38.26 7.73
C ARG A 31 -16.96 -37.85 8.89
N ASP A 32 -16.37 -37.38 9.98
CA ASP A 32 -17.07 -36.94 11.21
C ASP A 32 -16.69 -35.53 11.69
N GLY A 33 -15.95 -34.76 10.88
CA GLY A 33 -15.59 -33.35 11.11
C GLY A 33 -14.53 -33.13 12.20
N HIS A 34 -14.65 -33.85 13.32
CA HIS A 34 -13.83 -33.69 14.54
C HIS A 34 -12.33 -34.00 14.38
N GLN A 35 -11.89 -34.65 13.30
CA GLN A 35 -10.48 -35.06 13.09
C GLN A 35 -9.98 -34.75 11.66
N ASN A 36 -10.04 -33.48 11.26
CA ASN A 36 -9.56 -32.97 9.96
C ASN A 36 -8.02 -32.94 9.80
N GLU A 37 -7.26 -33.24 10.85
CA GLU A 37 -5.81 -33.48 10.83
C GLU A 37 -5.50 -34.89 11.34
N ILE A 38 -4.66 -35.66 10.63
CA ILE A 38 -4.06 -36.88 11.18
C ILE A 38 -2.55 -36.70 11.36
N PRO A 39 -2.00 -37.00 12.56
CA PRO A 39 -0.56 -37.04 12.79
C PRO A 39 0.04 -38.23 12.04
N LEU A 40 1.07 -37.99 11.22
CA LEU A 40 1.63 -39.03 10.37
C LEU A 40 2.31 -40.17 11.17
N LEU A 41 1.70 -41.35 11.13
CA LEU A 41 2.16 -42.54 11.82
C LEU A 41 3.07 -43.35 10.88
N ASP A 42 4.37 -43.01 10.91
CA ASP A 42 5.40 -43.47 9.99
C ASP A 42 5.05 -43.22 8.52
N ASN A 43 4.57 -42.00 8.22
CA ASN A 43 4.09 -41.57 6.91
C ASN A 43 2.92 -42.42 6.34
N ARG A 44 2.10 -43.03 7.21
CA ARG A 44 0.92 -43.83 6.81
C ARG A 44 -0.38 -43.22 7.34
N PHE A 45 -1.44 -43.43 6.58
CA PHE A 45 -2.82 -43.01 6.87
C PHE A 45 -3.81 -44.04 6.30
N ARG A 46 -5.11 -43.93 6.62
CA ARG A 46 -6.14 -44.85 6.12
C ARG A 46 -7.38 -44.11 5.65
N ILE A 47 -7.80 -44.33 4.41
CA ILE A 47 -9.01 -43.78 3.80
C ILE A 47 -10.19 -44.76 3.96
N ASP A 48 -11.38 -44.26 4.31
CA ASP A 48 -12.62 -45.05 4.37
C ASP A 48 -13.29 -45.27 2.99
N SER A 49 -14.13 -46.30 2.90
CA SER A 49 -14.95 -46.64 1.74
C SER A 49 -16.01 -45.62 1.31
N LYS A 50 -16.41 -44.68 2.18
CA LYS A 50 -17.48 -43.69 1.90
C LYS A 50 -16.99 -42.35 1.36
N ILE A 51 -15.75 -42.27 0.91
CA ILE A 51 -15.10 -41.04 0.46
C ILE A 51 -15.08 -41.02 -1.07
N ASP A 52 -15.96 -40.23 -1.69
CA ASP A 52 -16.08 -40.10 -3.15
C ASP A 52 -15.00 -39.19 -3.77
N GLU A 53 -14.49 -38.21 -3.01
CA GLU A 53 -13.36 -37.35 -3.36
C GLU A 53 -12.61 -36.98 -2.08
N ILE A 54 -11.29 -36.80 -2.18
CA ILE A 54 -10.42 -36.39 -1.06
C ILE A 54 -9.33 -35.46 -1.58
N THR A 55 -9.07 -34.36 -0.88
CA THR A 55 -7.87 -33.54 -1.14
C THR A 55 -6.91 -33.64 0.05
N LEU A 56 -5.65 -33.91 -0.25
CA LEU A 56 -4.57 -34.21 0.69
C LEU A 56 -3.51 -33.13 0.58
N LEU A 57 -3.10 -32.53 1.70
CA LEU A 57 -2.06 -31.50 1.74
C LEU A 57 -0.85 -32.01 2.53
N PHE A 58 0.32 -32.04 1.87
CA PHE A 58 1.57 -32.56 2.40
C PHE A 58 2.65 -31.47 2.44
N PHE A 59 3.00 -31.00 3.64
CA PHE A 59 4.12 -30.06 3.80
C PHE A 59 5.46 -30.80 3.78
N ARG A 60 6.40 -30.31 2.96
CA ARG A 60 7.72 -30.91 2.73
C ARG A 60 8.84 -29.90 2.98
N LYS A 61 10.07 -30.39 3.10
CA LYS A 61 11.24 -29.51 3.13
C LYS A 61 11.32 -28.72 1.83
N SER A 62 11.44 -27.39 1.93
CA SER A 62 11.54 -26.50 0.77
C SER A 62 12.65 -26.95 -0.20
N GLY A 63 12.29 -27.07 -1.48
CA GLY A 63 13.18 -27.55 -2.56
C GLY A 63 13.40 -29.07 -2.59
N ALA A 64 12.66 -29.86 -1.82
CA ALA A 64 12.62 -31.31 -1.99
C ALA A 64 11.69 -31.71 -3.16
N PRO A 65 11.90 -32.89 -3.78
CA PRO A 65 10.98 -33.41 -4.80
C PRO A 65 9.58 -33.72 -4.25
N ALA A 66 8.60 -33.76 -5.16
CA ALA A 66 7.24 -34.24 -4.93
C ALA A 66 7.18 -35.54 -4.12
N VAL A 67 6.21 -35.60 -3.20
CA VAL A 67 5.88 -36.85 -2.52
C VAL A 67 5.37 -37.91 -3.50
N ILE A 68 5.42 -39.17 -3.09
CA ILE A 68 4.89 -40.31 -3.85
C ILE A 68 3.83 -40.99 -2.99
N LEU A 69 2.62 -41.17 -3.52
CA LEU A 69 1.53 -41.84 -2.82
C LEU A 69 1.49 -43.31 -3.21
N VAL A 70 1.68 -44.18 -2.22
CA VAL A 70 1.52 -45.64 -2.35
C VAL A 70 0.10 -46.01 -1.94
N ARG A 71 -0.60 -46.67 -2.86
CA ARG A 71 -1.99 -47.11 -2.73
C ARG A 71 -2.10 -48.41 -1.91
N PRO A 72 -3.31 -48.78 -1.41
CA PRO A 72 -3.55 -50.03 -0.72
C PRO A 72 -3.20 -51.30 -1.52
N ASP A 73 -3.19 -51.23 -2.86
CA ASP A 73 -2.77 -52.30 -3.77
C ASP A 73 -1.25 -52.32 -4.06
N GLY A 74 -0.46 -51.43 -3.43
CA GLY A 74 0.97 -51.30 -3.63
C GLY A 74 1.40 -50.54 -4.89
N SER A 75 0.45 -50.12 -5.73
CA SER A 75 0.74 -49.22 -6.85
C SER A 75 1.05 -47.80 -6.36
N LYS A 76 1.54 -46.93 -7.24
CA LYS A 76 2.05 -45.60 -6.89
C LYS A 76 1.44 -44.53 -7.78
N TYR A 77 1.22 -43.35 -7.20
CA TYR A 77 0.99 -42.10 -7.90
C TYR A 77 2.17 -41.15 -7.66
N PHE A 78 2.63 -40.55 -8.75
CA PHE A 78 3.61 -39.47 -8.81
C PHE A 78 2.92 -38.19 -9.32
N ALA A 79 3.47 -37.00 -9.01
CA ALA A 79 2.93 -35.72 -9.50
C ALA A 79 2.73 -35.67 -11.03
N THR A 80 3.59 -36.35 -11.79
CA THR A 80 3.52 -36.47 -13.26
C THR A 80 2.36 -37.31 -13.80
N ASP A 81 1.66 -38.07 -12.95
CA ASP A 81 0.57 -38.95 -13.37
C ASP A 81 -0.76 -38.20 -13.54
N SER A 82 -0.90 -37.02 -12.93
CA SER A 82 -2.10 -36.17 -13.03
C SER A 82 -2.45 -35.82 -14.48
N VAL A 83 -1.43 -35.47 -15.27
CA VAL A 83 -1.48 -35.18 -16.72
C VAL A 83 -2.10 -36.33 -17.54
N LYS A 84 -2.19 -37.55 -16.98
CA LYS A 84 -2.72 -38.76 -17.65
C LYS A 84 -3.91 -39.39 -16.93
N ASN A 85 -4.22 -38.99 -15.71
CA ASN A 85 -5.25 -39.61 -14.87
C ASN A 85 -6.29 -38.56 -14.45
N PRO A 86 -7.48 -38.51 -15.08
CA PRO A 86 -8.51 -37.50 -14.76
C PRO A 86 -9.16 -37.68 -13.37
N ASN A 87 -8.71 -38.66 -12.59
CA ASN A 87 -9.12 -38.86 -11.19
C ASN A 87 -8.03 -38.45 -10.19
N LEU A 88 -6.93 -37.84 -10.63
CA LEU A 88 -5.81 -37.40 -9.81
C LEU A 88 -5.37 -36.01 -10.27
N ASP A 89 -5.67 -34.99 -9.49
CA ASP A 89 -5.16 -33.64 -9.69
C ASP A 89 -4.03 -33.40 -8.67
N TRP A 90 -2.91 -32.81 -9.10
CA TRP A 90 -1.72 -32.64 -8.26
C TRP A 90 -1.06 -31.29 -8.53
N PHE A 91 -0.86 -30.50 -7.48
CA PHE A 91 -0.13 -29.25 -7.50
C PHE A 91 1.15 -29.40 -6.66
N ASP A 92 2.29 -29.24 -7.33
CA ASP A 92 3.65 -29.46 -6.81
C ASP A 92 4.32 -28.10 -6.59
N GLU A 93 4.38 -27.64 -5.34
CA GLU A 93 4.90 -26.32 -4.95
C GLU A 93 6.14 -26.47 -4.06
N LEU A 94 7.05 -25.48 -4.05
CA LEU A 94 8.38 -25.58 -3.46
C LEU A 94 8.41 -26.15 -2.04
N SER A 95 7.40 -25.85 -1.21
CA SER A 95 7.25 -26.28 0.19
C SER A 95 6.08 -27.25 0.47
N TYR A 96 5.20 -27.55 -0.50
CA TYR A 96 4.06 -28.46 -0.27
C TYR A 96 3.58 -29.16 -1.55
N ASP A 97 2.96 -30.33 -1.38
CA ASP A 97 2.15 -30.99 -2.40
C ASP A 97 0.67 -30.92 -2.01
N LEU A 98 -0.19 -30.44 -2.90
CA LEU A 98 -1.65 -30.53 -2.77
C LEU A 98 -2.17 -31.56 -3.80
N VAL A 99 -2.92 -32.57 -3.35
CA VAL A 99 -3.29 -33.72 -4.19
C VAL A 99 -4.77 -34.07 -4.02
N THR A 100 -5.58 -33.89 -5.07
CA THR A 100 -6.98 -34.30 -5.10
C THR A 100 -7.13 -35.67 -5.77
N ILE A 101 -7.82 -36.60 -5.13
CA ILE A 101 -8.06 -37.96 -5.64
C ILE A 101 -9.57 -38.20 -5.68
N LYS A 102 -10.10 -38.44 -6.88
CA LYS A 102 -11.49 -38.82 -7.13
C LYS A 102 -11.62 -40.34 -6.99
N LYS A 103 -12.61 -40.77 -6.20
CA LYS A 103 -12.90 -42.17 -5.82
C LYS A 103 -11.66 -42.92 -5.32
N PRO A 104 -11.01 -42.43 -4.25
CA PRO A 104 -9.82 -43.04 -3.67
C PRO A 104 -10.06 -44.49 -3.26
N MET A 105 -9.06 -45.34 -3.50
CA MET A 105 -9.10 -46.73 -3.05
C MET A 105 -9.11 -46.79 -1.51
N ALA A 106 -10.18 -47.34 -0.94
CA ALA A 106 -10.32 -47.53 0.50
C ALA A 106 -9.22 -48.46 1.07
N GLY A 107 -8.69 -48.13 2.25
CA GLY A 107 -7.62 -48.91 2.90
C GLY A 107 -6.42 -48.07 3.34
N PRO A 108 -5.30 -48.73 3.72
CA PRO A 108 -4.09 -48.04 4.16
C PRO A 108 -3.31 -47.46 2.97
N TRP A 109 -2.95 -46.18 3.08
CA TRP A 109 -2.06 -45.48 2.15
C TRP A 109 -0.75 -45.13 2.86
N GLN A 110 0.32 -44.97 2.08
CA GLN A 110 1.61 -44.51 2.56
C GLN A 110 2.14 -43.40 1.66
N VAL A 111 2.66 -42.33 2.25
CA VAL A 111 3.34 -41.26 1.52
C VAL A 111 4.86 -41.41 1.66
N ILE A 112 5.62 -41.14 0.60
CA ILE A 112 7.08 -41.22 0.57
C ILE A 112 7.63 -39.89 0.05
N GLY A 113 8.44 -39.20 0.86
CA GLY A 113 9.06 -37.92 0.49
C GLY A 113 9.78 -37.26 1.67
N SER A 114 10.39 -36.09 1.47
CA SER A 114 11.06 -35.31 2.52
C SER A 114 10.09 -34.46 3.34
N ILE A 115 9.08 -35.13 3.91
CA ILE A 115 8.05 -34.56 4.79
C ILE A 115 8.71 -34.12 6.12
N LEU A 116 8.26 -33.01 6.70
CA LEU A 116 8.79 -32.55 7.99
C LEU A 116 8.21 -33.41 9.14
N PRO A 117 8.93 -33.63 10.26
CA PRO A 117 8.43 -34.44 11.36
C PRO A 117 7.11 -33.92 11.99
N ASP A 118 6.90 -32.61 11.94
CA ASP A 118 5.69 -31.94 12.44
C ASP A 118 4.64 -31.67 11.33
N SER A 119 4.90 -32.09 10.08
CA SER A 119 3.94 -31.98 8.98
C SER A 119 2.73 -32.88 9.25
N ARG A 120 1.58 -32.25 9.41
CA ARG A 120 0.28 -32.92 9.48
C ARG A 120 -0.21 -33.17 8.06
N ILE A 121 -0.86 -34.32 7.82
CA ILE A 121 -1.75 -34.40 6.65
C ILE A 121 -3.02 -33.67 7.06
N VAL A 122 -3.31 -32.59 6.37
CA VAL A 122 -4.67 -32.02 6.37
C VAL A 122 -5.46 -32.81 5.34
N VAL A 123 -6.57 -33.39 5.77
CA VAL A 123 -7.51 -34.06 4.87
C VAL A 123 -8.71 -33.15 4.69
N LEU A 124 -8.82 -32.63 3.47
CA LEU A 124 -9.90 -31.77 3.05
C LEU A 124 -10.98 -32.66 2.42
N GLY A 125 -12.11 -32.78 3.12
CA GLY A 125 -13.33 -33.41 2.65
C GLY A 125 -14.22 -32.37 1.97
N GLU A 126 -15.46 -32.22 2.44
CA GLU A 126 -16.35 -31.19 1.91
C GLU A 126 -16.05 -29.83 2.54
N ILE A 127 -15.18 -29.07 1.89
CA ILE A 127 -14.92 -27.66 2.24
C ILE A 127 -16.17 -26.83 1.93
N SER A 128 -16.69 -26.15 2.94
CA SER A 128 -17.75 -25.14 2.82
C SER A 128 -17.29 -23.78 3.33
N LEU A 129 -17.94 -22.72 2.84
CA LEU A 129 -17.74 -21.35 3.27
C LEU A 129 -19.02 -20.85 3.94
N GLU A 130 -18.91 -20.42 5.19
CA GLU A 130 -19.94 -19.60 5.85
C GLU A 130 -19.46 -18.15 5.85
N ALA A 131 -20.34 -17.21 5.52
CA ALA A 131 -20.03 -15.79 5.56
C ALA A 131 -21.25 -14.99 6.02
N GLU A 132 -21.02 -13.83 6.58
CA GLU A 132 -22.12 -12.93 6.97
C GLU A 132 -22.82 -12.36 5.71
N PRO A 133 -24.16 -12.26 5.71
CA PRO A 133 -24.90 -11.74 4.58
C PRO A 133 -24.66 -10.24 4.44
N LEU A 134 -24.38 -9.79 3.23
CA LEU A 134 -24.21 -8.36 2.94
C LEU A 134 -25.51 -7.58 3.20
N PRO A 135 -25.42 -6.30 3.63
CA PRO A 135 -26.59 -5.45 3.77
C PRO A 135 -27.37 -5.33 2.46
N SER A 136 -28.71 -5.37 2.53
CA SER A 136 -29.58 -5.26 1.34
C SER A 136 -29.59 -3.88 0.67
N MET A 137 -28.98 -2.88 1.32
CA MET A 137 -28.90 -1.50 0.88
C MET A 137 -27.46 -1.01 1.09
N LEU A 138 -26.77 -0.77 -0.01
CA LEU A 138 -25.38 -0.31 -0.08
C LEU A 138 -25.29 0.95 -0.95
N PHE A 139 -24.24 1.76 -0.74
CA PHE A 139 -23.96 2.93 -1.58
C PHE A 139 -22.67 2.74 -2.39
N ARG A 140 -22.65 3.24 -3.62
CA ARG A 140 -21.40 3.33 -4.38
C ARG A 140 -20.40 4.22 -3.64
N GLY A 141 -19.15 3.76 -3.59
CA GLY A 141 -18.08 4.38 -2.79
C GLY A 141 -18.12 4.04 -1.30
N GLU A 142 -19.09 3.25 -0.82
CA GLU A 142 -19.14 2.75 0.55
C GLU A 142 -18.03 1.72 0.82
N THR A 143 -17.41 1.79 2.00
CA THR A 143 -16.49 0.76 2.49
C THR A 143 -17.23 -0.22 3.40
N ILE A 144 -17.20 -1.49 3.05
CA ILE A 144 -17.89 -2.58 3.74
C ILE A 144 -16.87 -3.56 4.32
N LYS A 145 -17.06 -3.88 5.61
CA LYS A 145 -16.41 -5.01 6.27
C LYS A 145 -17.20 -6.29 6.02
N ILE A 146 -16.49 -7.39 5.79
CA ILE A 146 -17.07 -8.73 5.66
C ILE A 146 -16.25 -9.75 6.46
N THR A 147 -16.91 -10.80 6.95
CA THR A 147 -16.25 -11.94 7.59
C THR A 147 -16.67 -13.25 6.92
N GLY A 148 -15.72 -14.16 6.76
CA GLY A 148 -15.94 -15.50 6.21
C GLY A 148 -15.15 -16.56 6.97
N LYS A 149 -15.74 -17.75 7.13
CA LYS A 149 -15.18 -18.89 7.86
C LYS A 149 -15.18 -20.10 6.96
N ILE A 150 -14.03 -20.77 6.89
CA ILE A 150 -13.86 -21.96 6.06
C ILE A 150 -13.98 -23.19 6.97
N LEU A 151 -14.99 -23.99 6.67
CA LEU A 151 -15.29 -25.24 7.37
C LEU A 151 -14.90 -26.44 6.48
N ASN A 152 -14.66 -27.58 7.11
CA ASN A 152 -14.38 -28.86 6.44
C ASN A 152 -15.22 -29.94 7.11
N ASP A 153 -16.14 -30.54 6.33
CA ASP A 153 -17.22 -31.40 6.83
C ASP A 153 -18.03 -30.77 7.99
N GLY A 154 -18.14 -29.43 8.00
CA GLY A 154 -18.91 -28.66 8.98
C GLY A 154 -18.12 -28.14 10.19
N GLU A 155 -16.83 -28.46 10.34
CA GLU A 155 -16.00 -27.92 11.44
C GLU A 155 -14.95 -26.89 10.98
N PRO A 156 -14.63 -25.86 11.79
CA PRO A 156 -13.60 -24.87 11.47
C PRO A 156 -12.23 -25.49 11.22
N ILE A 157 -11.56 -25.09 10.14
CA ILE A 157 -10.25 -25.61 9.78
C ILE A 157 -9.18 -24.97 10.68
N ASN A 158 -8.85 -25.64 11.78
CA ASN A 158 -7.91 -25.18 12.82
C ASN A 158 -6.42 -25.33 12.45
N THR A 159 -6.08 -25.57 11.17
CA THR A 159 -4.70 -25.82 10.75
C THR A 159 -4.03 -24.52 10.30
N ASN A 160 -2.99 -24.10 11.03
CA ASN A 160 -2.24 -22.87 10.75
C ASN A 160 -1.57 -22.84 9.37
N LEU A 161 -1.48 -23.98 8.68
CA LEU A 161 -0.78 -24.17 7.42
C LEU A 161 -1.71 -24.26 6.20
N PHE A 162 -2.97 -24.70 6.37
CA PHE A 162 -3.97 -24.59 5.30
C PHE A 162 -4.31 -23.11 5.03
N ARG A 163 -4.36 -22.30 6.10
CA ARG A 163 -4.60 -20.85 6.05
C ARG A 163 -3.56 -20.08 5.24
N ASP A 164 -2.35 -20.63 5.04
CA ASP A 164 -1.29 -20.03 4.20
C ASP A 164 -1.45 -20.29 2.69
N VAL A 165 -2.34 -21.22 2.28
CA VAL A 165 -2.51 -21.64 0.86
C VAL A 165 -3.91 -21.36 0.31
N VAL A 166 -4.65 -20.47 0.98
CA VAL A 166 -6.08 -20.22 0.75
C VAL A 166 -6.38 -18.73 0.76
N SER A 167 -7.20 -18.29 -0.19
CA SER A 167 -7.77 -16.94 -0.21
C SER A 167 -9.29 -16.99 -0.20
N LEU A 168 -9.93 -16.07 0.54
CA LEU A 168 -11.34 -15.74 0.37
C LEU A 168 -11.44 -14.58 -0.62
N ASN A 169 -12.21 -14.76 -1.69
CA ASN A 169 -12.42 -13.76 -2.74
C ASN A 169 -13.88 -13.30 -2.72
N VAL A 170 -14.13 -12.05 -3.12
CA VAL A 170 -15.47 -11.45 -3.18
C VAL A 170 -15.69 -10.81 -4.55
N ASP A 171 -16.60 -11.41 -5.32
CA ASP A 171 -17.08 -10.93 -6.61
C ASP A 171 -18.48 -10.33 -6.48
N PHE A 172 -18.80 -9.36 -7.33
CA PHE A 172 -20.15 -8.88 -7.56
C PHE A 172 -20.52 -9.15 -9.03
N VAL A 173 -21.57 -9.92 -9.27
CA VAL A 173 -22.05 -10.28 -10.62
C VAL A 173 -23.29 -9.47 -10.95
N SER A 174 -23.28 -8.71 -12.05
CA SER A 174 -24.46 -7.93 -12.48
C SER A 174 -25.63 -8.86 -12.80
N THR A 175 -26.85 -8.50 -12.40
CA THR A 175 -28.07 -9.20 -12.86
C THR A 175 -28.35 -8.97 -14.35
N ASN A 176 -27.65 -8.01 -14.97
CA ASN A 176 -27.83 -7.57 -16.35
C ASN A 176 -29.29 -7.14 -16.64
N ASN A 177 -29.92 -6.50 -15.66
CA ASN A 177 -31.27 -5.93 -15.76
C ASN A 177 -31.23 -4.56 -16.45
N GLU A 178 -31.98 -4.40 -17.55
CA GLU A 178 -31.99 -3.19 -18.40
C GLU A 178 -32.49 -1.92 -17.71
N ASN A 179 -33.08 -2.04 -16.52
CA ASN A 179 -33.59 -0.91 -15.73
C ASN A 179 -32.52 -0.24 -14.86
N PHE A 180 -31.32 -0.83 -14.73
CA PHE A 180 -30.25 -0.37 -13.84
C PHE A 180 -28.98 0.05 -14.59
N ALA A 181 -28.18 0.93 -13.99
CA ALA A 181 -26.98 1.51 -14.61
C ALA A 181 -25.83 0.50 -14.79
N ASN A 182 -25.91 -0.69 -14.18
CA ASN A 182 -24.99 -1.80 -14.37
C ASN A 182 -25.44 -2.81 -15.47
N PHE A 183 -26.41 -2.45 -16.31
CA PHE A 183 -26.72 -3.21 -17.52
C PHE A 183 -25.49 -3.32 -18.43
N GLY A 184 -25.17 -4.53 -18.90
CA GLY A 184 -23.96 -4.81 -19.67
C GLY A 184 -22.65 -4.84 -18.86
N ALA A 185 -22.69 -4.60 -17.53
CA ALA A 185 -21.54 -4.82 -16.67
C ALA A 185 -21.26 -6.33 -16.50
N GLY A 186 -19.99 -6.68 -16.30
CA GLY A 186 -19.54 -8.06 -16.14
C GLY A 186 -19.57 -8.55 -14.69
N ILE A 187 -18.60 -9.41 -14.39
CA ILE A 187 -18.18 -9.71 -13.00
C ILE A 187 -17.25 -8.58 -12.57
N GLN A 188 -17.47 -8.02 -11.38
CA GLN A 188 -16.54 -7.14 -10.71
C GLN A 188 -15.87 -7.92 -9.57
N GLU A 189 -14.60 -8.25 -9.74
CA GLU A 189 -13.72 -8.70 -8.64
C GLU A 189 -13.51 -7.50 -7.70
N VAL A 190 -13.79 -7.64 -6.40
CA VAL A 190 -13.74 -6.51 -5.45
C VAL A 190 -12.68 -6.70 -4.35
N ALA A 191 -12.43 -7.92 -3.90
CA ALA A 191 -11.44 -8.18 -2.85
C ALA A 191 -10.88 -9.61 -2.82
N GLU A 192 -9.64 -9.73 -2.32
CA GLU A 192 -9.00 -10.98 -1.88
C GLU A 192 -8.52 -10.83 -0.43
N PHE A 193 -8.90 -11.76 0.45
CA PHE A 193 -8.57 -11.77 1.88
C PHE A 193 -7.82 -13.03 2.31
N LYS A 194 -6.94 -12.88 3.30
CA LYS A 194 -6.04 -13.92 3.84
C LYS A 194 -5.98 -13.85 5.36
N ASP A 195 -5.96 -15.01 6.02
CA ASP A 195 -5.91 -15.20 7.47
C ASP A 195 -4.44 -15.13 7.98
N ASP A 196 -3.82 -13.96 7.81
CA ASP A 196 -2.39 -13.70 8.10
C ASP A 196 -2.12 -12.50 9.03
N GLY A 197 -3.16 -11.83 9.52
CA GLY A 197 -3.11 -10.70 10.46
C GLY A 197 -2.57 -9.41 9.85
N ARG A 198 -2.72 -9.21 8.54
CA ARG A 198 -2.33 -7.97 7.84
C ARG A 198 -3.55 -7.27 7.24
N GLY A 199 -3.38 -5.98 6.92
CA GLY A 199 -4.44 -5.16 6.37
C GLY A 199 -5.59 -4.99 7.37
N PHE A 200 -6.74 -5.59 7.07
CA PHE A 200 -7.97 -5.50 7.86
C PHE A 200 -8.33 -6.83 8.56
N ASP A 201 -7.44 -7.83 8.54
CA ASP A 201 -7.62 -9.07 9.28
C ASP A 201 -7.44 -8.85 10.79
N GLU A 202 -8.41 -9.27 11.60
CA GLU A 202 -8.45 -8.99 13.04
C GLU A 202 -7.41 -9.80 13.85
N ARG A 203 -7.15 -11.06 13.44
CA ARG A 203 -6.28 -11.98 14.19
C ARG A 203 -5.57 -12.94 13.24
N PRO A 204 -4.22 -12.92 13.17
CA PRO A 204 -3.48 -13.85 12.34
C PRO A 204 -3.77 -15.29 12.74
N LYS A 205 -4.27 -16.08 11.78
CA LYS A 205 -4.49 -17.52 11.93
C LYS A 205 -5.50 -17.82 13.03
N ASP A 206 -6.68 -17.21 12.99
CA ASP A 206 -7.84 -17.65 13.79
C ASP A 206 -8.87 -18.47 12.98
N GLY A 207 -8.88 -18.34 11.66
CA GLY A 207 -9.79 -19.04 10.73
C GLY A 207 -10.99 -18.22 10.28
N VAL A 208 -11.10 -16.96 10.72
CA VAL A 208 -12.13 -16.00 10.32
C VAL A 208 -11.52 -14.95 9.41
N PHE A 209 -11.54 -15.23 8.10
CA PHE A 209 -11.09 -14.32 7.05
C PHE A 209 -11.88 -13.02 7.15
N THR A 210 -11.22 -11.98 7.65
CA THR A 210 -11.81 -10.67 7.92
C THR A 210 -11.18 -9.64 7.00
N GLY A 211 -12.00 -8.77 6.42
CA GLY A 211 -11.48 -7.73 5.53
C GLY A 211 -12.49 -6.65 5.19
N GLU A 212 -11.98 -5.56 4.62
CA GLU A 212 -12.75 -4.38 4.21
C GLU A 212 -12.49 -4.08 2.73
N PHE A 213 -13.54 -3.65 2.01
CA PHE A 213 -13.47 -3.33 0.59
C PHE A 213 -14.41 -2.18 0.23
N THR A 214 -14.10 -1.44 -0.83
CA THR A 214 -14.88 -0.27 -1.28
C THR A 214 -15.63 -0.55 -2.57
N LEU A 215 -16.89 -0.12 -2.63
CA LEU A 215 -17.80 -0.34 -3.76
C LEU A 215 -17.58 0.67 -4.90
N ASP A 216 -16.39 0.68 -5.52
CA ASP A 216 -16.09 1.55 -6.68
C ASP A 216 -16.48 0.91 -8.02
N PHE A 217 -17.78 0.68 -8.20
CA PHE A 217 -18.37 0.19 -9.44
C PHE A 217 -19.79 0.76 -9.64
N PRO A 218 -20.40 0.67 -10.84
CA PRO A 218 -21.68 1.30 -11.12
C PRO A 218 -22.83 0.82 -10.22
N ALA A 219 -23.72 1.75 -9.85
CA ALA A 219 -24.95 1.44 -9.14
C ALA A 219 -25.86 0.48 -9.93
N GLY A 220 -26.62 -0.35 -9.21
CA GLY A 220 -27.58 -1.30 -9.78
C GLY A 220 -27.79 -2.56 -8.94
N GLU A 221 -28.47 -3.54 -9.53
CA GLU A 221 -28.68 -4.86 -8.93
C GLU A 221 -27.45 -5.77 -9.12
N TRP A 222 -26.85 -6.21 -8.02
CA TRP A 222 -25.69 -7.10 -8.02
C TRP A 222 -25.96 -8.34 -7.19
N THR A 223 -25.47 -9.49 -7.66
CA THR A 223 -25.48 -10.75 -6.92
C THR A 223 -24.06 -11.00 -6.39
N PRO A 224 -23.83 -10.95 -5.06
CA PRO A 224 -22.51 -11.17 -4.50
C PRO A 224 -22.15 -12.67 -4.52
N GLU A 225 -20.98 -12.99 -5.04
CA GLU A 225 -20.43 -14.35 -5.06
C GLU A 225 -19.11 -14.37 -4.28
N LEU A 226 -19.11 -15.03 -3.12
CA LEU A 226 -17.89 -15.23 -2.34
C LEU A 226 -17.32 -16.60 -2.67
N TYR A 227 -16.00 -16.70 -2.84
CA TYR A 227 -15.37 -18.00 -3.04
C TYR A 227 -14.02 -18.18 -2.35
N VAL A 228 -13.87 -19.37 -1.77
CA VAL A 228 -12.58 -19.92 -1.33
C VAL A 228 -11.85 -20.45 -2.55
N ALA A 229 -10.59 -20.07 -2.73
CA ALA A 229 -9.73 -20.61 -3.78
C ALA A 229 -8.46 -21.25 -3.21
N THR A 230 -8.09 -22.38 -3.81
CA THR A 230 -6.79 -23.06 -3.70
C THR A 230 -6.35 -23.48 -5.11
N PRO A 231 -5.07 -23.82 -5.36
CA PRO A 231 -4.60 -24.17 -6.71
C PRO A 231 -5.28 -25.36 -7.39
N LEU A 232 -6.02 -26.21 -6.66
CA LEU A 232 -6.76 -27.35 -7.22
C LEU A 232 -8.29 -27.32 -6.99
N LEU A 233 -8.79 -26.45 -6.11
CA LEU A 233 -10.19 -26.46 -5.68
C LEU A 233 -10.70 -25.05 -5.37
N GLN A 234 -11.84 -24.71 -5.98
CA GLN A 234 -12.61 -23.50 -5.71
C GLN A 234 -13.97 -23.91 -5.11
N ARG A 235 -14.42 -23.21 -4.06
CA ARG A 235 -15.75 -23.39 -3.44
C ARG A 235 -16.42 -22.04 -3.34
N ARG A 236 -17.58 -21.89 -3.98
CA ARG A 236 -18.32 -20.63 -4.11
C ARG A 236 -19.66 -20.71 -3.39
N ILE A 237 -20.05 -19.62 -2.72
CA ILE A 237 -21.42 -19.35 -2.28
C ILE A 237 -21.95 -18.15 -3.05
N VAL A 238 -23.25 -18.18 -3.35
CA VAL A 238 -23.97 -17.08 -3.99
C VAL A 238 -24.89 -16.50 -2.92
N GLN A 239 -24.74 -15.22 -2.59
CA GLN A 239 -25.65 -14.53 -1.67
C GLN A 239 -26.90 -14.05 -2.41
N ASN A 240 -27.89 -13.54 -1.66
CA ASN A 240 -29.05 -12.89 -2.27
C ASN A 240 -28.61 -11.67 -3.09
N THR A 241 -29.31 -11.39 -4.19
CA THR A 241 -29.16 -10.13 -4.93
C THR A 241 -29.45 -8.93 -4.02
N ILE A 242 -28.64 -7.88 -4.15
CA ILE A 242 -28.72 -6.63 -3.40
C ILE A 242 -28.62 -5.43 -4.35
N GLU A 243 -29.13 -4.28 -3.93
CA GLU A 243 -29.01 -3.03 -4.69
C GLU A 243 -27.86 -2.16 -4.14
N VAL A 244 -26.95 -1.77 -5.02
CA VAL A 244 -25.96 -0.72 -4.76
C VAL A 244 -26.51 0.55 -5.37
N HIS A 245 -26.93 1.51 -4.55
CA HIS A 245 -27.46 2.79 -5.03
C HIS A 245 -26.31 3.78 -5.29
N GLU A 246 -26.52 4.78 -6.15
CA GLU A 246 -25.66 5.98 -6.14
C GLU A 246 -25.78 6.70 -4.79
N PRO A 247 -24.73 7.38 -4.30
CA PRO A 247 -24.73 7.98 -2.97
C PRO A 247 -25.73 9.15 -2.88
N PRO A 248 -26.49 9.28 -1.78
CA PRO A 248 -27.59 10.24 -1.64
C PRO A 248 -27.13 11.68 -1.33
N PHE A 249 -26.09 12.14 -2.03
CA PHE A 249 -25.41 13.42 -1.80
C PHE A 249 -25.19 14.16 -3.12
N VAL A 250 -25.89 15.27 -3.32
CA VAL A 250 -25.77 16.13 -4.52
C VAL A 250 -24.90 17.34 -4.19
N THR A 251 -23.92 17.63 -5.04
CA THR A 251 -22.89 18.66 -4.82
C THR A 251 -22.96 19.78 -5.85
N GLU A 252 -23.13 21.01 -5.38
CA GLU A 252 -23.32 22.21 -6.20
C GLU A 252 -22.41 23.34 -5.68
N VAL A 253 -21.64 23.99 -6.55
CA VAL A 253 -20.78 25.12 -6.16
C VAL A 253 -21.33 26.44 -6.72
N ALA A 254 -21.44 27.44 -5.84
CA ALA A 254 -21.52 28.83 -6.25
C ALA A 254 -20.09 29.39 -6.29
N LEU A 255 -19.65 29.85 -7.47
CA LEU A 255 -18.38 30.54 -7.62
C LEU A 255 -18.44 31.94 -7.01
N ALA A 256 -17.27 32.50 -6.70
CA ALA A 256 -17.15 33.84 -6.13
C ALA A 256 -17.20 34.90 -7.24
N GLU A 257 -17.91 36.00 -7.02
CA GLU A 257 -17.95 37.14 -7.96
C GLU A 257 -16.74 38.08 -7.81
N GLN A 258 -16.04 38.02 -6.67
CA GLN A 258 -14.90 38.89 -6.34
C GLN A 258 -13.75 38.06 -5.73
N ASP A 259 -12.52 38.53 -5.91
CA ASP A 259 -11.29 37.89 -5.39
C ASP A 259 -11.25 37.81 -3.85
N THR A 260 -12.10 38.58 -3.15
CA THR A 260 -12.22 38.56 -1.69
C THR A 260 -13.22 37.54 -1.15
N ASP A 261 -14.06 36.98 -2.00
CA ASP A 261 -15.19 36.14 -1.60
C ASP A 261 -14.85 34.65 -1.71
N GLU A 262 -15.43 33.84 -0.83
CA GLU A 262 -15.23 32.38 -0.84
C GLU A 262 -16.22 31.70 -1.80
N HIS A 263 -15.77 30.67 -2.51
CA HIS A 263 -16.66 29.77 -3.24
C HIS A 263 -17.47 28.96 -2.24
N LEU A 264 -18.77 28.79 -2.50
CA LEU A 264 -19.68 28.12 -1.58
C LEU A 264 -20.13 26.78 -2.16
N LEU A 265 -19.50 25.69 -1.72
CA LEU A 265 -19.91 24.34 -2.04
C LEU A 265 -21.09 23.94 -1.13
N THR A 266 -22.27 23.78 -1.73
CA THR A 266 -23.46 23.24 -1.06
C THR A 266 -23.55 21.73 -1.32
N ILE A 267 -23.83 20.98 -0.26
CA ILE A 267 -23.97 19.52 -0.29
C ILE A 267 -25.38 19.20 0.21
N ASN A 268 -26.25 18.77 -0.69
CA ASN A 268 -27.64 18.39 -0.41
C ASN A 268 -27.70 16.89 -0.10
N ILE A 269 -28.45 16.50 0.93
CA ILE A 269 -28.61 15.14 1.46
C ILE A 269 -30.05 14.69 1.19
N ASP A 270 -30.27 13.46 0.71
CA ASP A 270 -31.64 12.91 0.60
C ASP A 270 -32.14 12.32 1.94
N PRO A 271 -33.11 12.96 2.63
CA PRO A 271 -33.64 12.49 3.92
C PRO A 271 -34.50 11.22 3.80
N SER A 272 -34.87 10.79 2.58
CA SER A 272 -35.60 9.55 2.34
C SER A 272 -34.70 8.31 2.33
N ILE A 273 -33.37 8.50 2.29
CA ILE A 273 -32.37 7.43 2.19
C ILE A 273 -31.42 7.45 3.41
N VAL A 274 -31.01 8.64 3.87
CA VAL A 274 -30.07 8.83 4.99
C VAL A 274 -30.62 9.84 6.00
N LYS A 275 -30.34 9.61 7.29
CA LYS A 275 -30.78 10.47 8.41
C LYS A 275 -29.88 11.70 8.51
N PRO A 276 -30.29 12.91 8.08
CA PRO A 276 -29.37 14.05 7.93
C PRO A 276 -28.75 14.50 9.27
N GLU A 277 -29.46 14.29 10.37
CA GLU A 277 -29.00 14.53 11.75
C GLU A 277 -27.85 13.63 12.21
N THR A 278 -27.51 12.60 11.43
CA THR A 278 -26.36 11.70 11.68
C THR A 278 -25.18 11.96 10.74
N VAL A 279 -25.37 12.76 9.68
CA VAL A 279 -24.39 12.91 8.60
C VAL A 279 -23.25 13.85 9.00
N ILE A 280 -22.05 13.28 9.15
CA ILE A 280 -20.77 13.98 9.28
C ILE A 280 -20.06 13.89 7.93
N ILE A 281 -19.48 15.00 7.48
CA ILE A 281 -18.69 15.06 6.24
C ILE A 281 -17.29 15.53 6.61
N GLN A 282 -16.26 14.79 6.22
CA GLN A 282 -14.87 15.24 6.29
C GLN A 282 -14.21 15.09 4.93
N GLY A 283 -13.09 15.77 4.71
CA GLY A 283 -12.44 15.71 3.42
C GLY A 283 -11.26 16.66 3.29
N LYS A 284 -10.85 16.85 2.04
CA LYS A 284 -9.72 17.71 1.68
C LYS A 284 -10.02 18.52 0.43
N ILE A 285 -9.73 19.81 0.50
CA ILE A 285 -9.70 20.73 -0.63
C ILE A 285 -8.28 20.76 -1.18
N TYR A 286 -8.15 20.62 -2.50
CA TYR A 286 -6.95 20.86 -3.28
C TYR A 286 -7.15 22.15 -4.08
N TYR A 287 -6.26 23.12 -3.86
CA TYR A 287 -6.30 24.44 -4.47
C TYR A 287 -5.38 24.55 -5.71
N PRO A 288 -5.61 25.50 -6.64
CA PRO A 288 -4.80 25.67 -7.86
C PRO A 288 -3.30 25.95 -7.60
N ASN A 289 -2.97 26.48 -6.42
CA ASN A 289 -1.60 26.75 -5.95
C ASN A 289 -0.89 25.50 -5.36
N ASN A 290 -1.50 24.31 -5.45
CA ASN A 290 -1.12 23.06 -4.78
C ASN A 290 -1.18 23.09 -3.24
N GLU A 291 -1.91 24.03 -2.63
CA GLU A 291 -2.22 24.00 -1.20
C GLU A 291 -3.31 22.95 -0.91
N GLU A 292 -3.16 22.23 0.22
CA GLU A 292 -4.13 21.27 0.71
C GLU A 292 -4.77 21.79 2.01
N GLN A 293 -6.11 21.80 2.09
CA GLN A 293 -6.86 22.15 3.30
C GLN A 293 -7.82 21.03 3.68
N MET A 294 -7.59 20.41 4.84
CA MET A 294 -8.54 19.49 5.45
C MET A 294 -9.75 20.25 6.03
N PHE A 295 -10.92 19.62 6.02
CA PHE A 295 -12.14 20.15 6.62
C PHE A 295 -13.00 19.05 7.27
N THR A 296 -13.87 19.48 8.18
CA THR A 296 -14.91 18.66 8.79
C THR A 296 -16.18 19.49 8.92
N ILE A 297 -17.33 18.88 8.68
CA ILE A 297 -18.66 19.46 8.81
C ILE A 297 -19.46 18.54 9.73
N ASP A 298 -19.84 19.06 10.89
CA ASP A 298 -20.52 18.30 11.93
C ASP A 298 -21.95 17.86 11.52
N ALA A 299 -22.47 16.88 12.27
CA ALA A 299 -23.83 16.41 12.13
C ALA A 299 -24.86 17.48 12.54
N ALA A 300 -25.85 17.71 11.66
CA ALA A 300 -26.90 18.69 11.86
C ALA A 300 -28.21 18.23 11.20
N ALA A 301 -29.35 18.47 11.86
CA ALA A 301 -30.69 18.13 11.38
C ALA A 301 -31.21 19.05 10.25
N LYS A 302 -30.33 19.41 9.32
CA LYS A 302 -30.66 20.07 8.04
C LYS A 302 -30.37 19.11 6.91
N ASP A 303 -31.16 19.19 5.84
CA ASP A 303 -30.97 18.40 4.63
C ASP A 303 -29.85 18.93 3.72
N SER A 304 -29.17 20.01 4.12
CA SER A 304 -27.99 20.54 3.43
C SER A 304 -26.84 20.87 4.38
N ARG A 305 -25.63 20.87 3.80
CA ARG A 305 -24.37 21.37 4.37
C ARG A 305 -23.76 22.40 3.42
N GLN A 306 -22.90 23.26 3.96
CA GLN A 306 -22.17 24.26 3.19
C GLN A 306 -20.70 24.24 3.61
N LEU A 307 -19.81 24.37 2.63
CA LEU A 307 -18.37 24.45 2.80
C LEU A 307 -17.85 25.70 2.08
N SER A 308 -17.27 26.62 2.85
CA SER A 308 -16.44 27.69 2.31
C SER A 308 -15.15 27.12 1.72
N VAL A 309 -14.87 27.45 0.47
CA VAL A 309 -13.62 27.16 -0.24
C VAL A 309 -13.02 28.49 -0.65
N LYS A 310 -11.80 28.80 -0.20
CA LYS A 310 -11.16 30.08 -0.52
C LYS A 310 -10.94 30.24 -2.02
N ASN A 311 -11.27 31.41 -2.57
CA ASN A 311 -10.78 31.82 -3.86
C ASN A 311 -9.30 32.25 -3.70
N TYR A 312 -8.36 31.50 -4.28
CA TYR A 312 -6.92 31.81 -4.19
C TYR A 312 -6.31 32.30 -5.51
N ASP A 313 -6.68 31.66 -6.61
CA ASP A 313 -6.28 32.03 -7.97
C ASP A 313 -7.24 31.36 -8.99
N TRP A 314 -7.13 31.72 -10.27
CA TRP A 314 -7.78 30.98 -11.36
C TRP A 314 -7.16 29.58 -11.53
N GLY A 315 -7.91 28.66 -12.13
CA GLY A 315 -7.51 27.27 -12.34
C GLY A 315 -8.41 26.27 -11.60
N ARG A 316 -7.92 25.04 -11.43
CA ARG A 316 -8.72 23.89 -11.00
C ARG A 316 -8.68 23.66 -9.50
N TYR A 317 -9.87 23.58 -8.91
CA TYR A 317 -10.13 23.18 -7.53
C TYR A 317 -10.62 21.72 -7.53
N SER A 318 -10.21 20.93 -6.54
CA SER A 318 -10.74 19.58 -6.32
C SER A 318 -11.11 19.38 -4.85
N VAL A 319 -12.25 18.76 -4.56
CA VAL A 319 -12.74 18.50 -3.20
C VAL A 319 -13.02 17.01 -3.05
N GLU A 320 -12.27 16.35 -2.18
CA GLU A 320 -12.51 14.98 -1.74
C GLU A 320 -13.47 14.98 -0.55
N LEU A 321 -14.40 14.03 -0.53
CA LEU A 321 -15.53 13.99 0.39
C LEU A 321 -15.70 12.56 0.94
N SER A 322 -15.40 12.36 2.22
CA SER A 322 -15.68 11.13 2.96
C SER A 322 -16.84 11.39 3.93
N VAL A 323 -17.94 10.68 3.75
CA VAL A 323 -19.21 10.86 4.45
C VAL A 323 -19.47 9.69 5.38
N PHE A 324 -19.92 10.02 6.59
CA PHE A 324 -20.24 9.08 7.67
C PHE A 324 -21.66 9.37 8.13
N GLY A 325 -22.49 8.35 8.35
CA GLY A 325 -23.85 8.55 8.82
C GLY A 325 -24.64 7.27 8.98
N THR A 326 -25.95 7.40 9.20
CA THR A 326 -26.88 6.28 9.38
C THR A 326 -27.97 6.33 8.31
N ASN A 327 -28.21 5.22 7.61
CA ASN A 327 -29.32 5.13 6.66
C ASN A 327 -30.70 5.06 7.37
N ILE A 328 -31.79 5.19 6.61
CA ILE A 328 -33.16 5.09 7.16
C ILE A 328 -33.36 3.80 7.97
N ASN A 329 -32.79 2.69 7.51
CA ASN A 329 -32.88 1.36 8.13
C ASN A 329 -32.09 1.24 9.46
N GLY A 330 -31.33 2.26 9.85
CA GLY A 330 -30.58 2.27 11.11
C GLY A 330 -29.18 1.66 11.03
N ARG A 331 -28.69 1.36 9.82
CA ARG A 331 -27.32 0.88 9.59
C ARG A 331 -26.39 2.08 9.43
N GLU A 332 -25.26 2.08 10.15
CA GLU A 332 -24.18 3.04 9.95
C GLU A 332 -23.38 2.70 8.67
N PHE A 333 -22.84 3.72 8.01
CA PHE A 333 -22.02 3.58 6.80
C PHE A 333 -20.90 4.63 6.75
N MET A 334 -19.83 4.30 6.02
CA MET A 334 -18.75 5.21 5.61
C MET A 334 -18.61 5.10 4.09
N ALA A 335 -18.71 6.22 3.39
CA ALA A 335 -18.55 6.27 1.93
C ALA A 335 -17.65 7.42 1.48
N THR A 336 -16.79 7.15 0.51
CA THR A 336 -15.99 8.17 -0.18
C THR A 336 -16.65 8.50 -1.51
N LEU A 337 -17.07 9.75 -1.68
CA LEU A 337 -17.74 10.22 -2.88
C LEU A 337 -16.71 10.52 -3.99
N PRO A 338 -17.12 10.46 -5.28
CA PRO A 338 -16.28 10.90 -6.39
C PRO A 338 -15.78 12.34 -6.16
N THR A 339 -14.48 12.58 -6.38
CA THR A 339 -13.85 13.89 -6.17
C THR A 339 -14.57 14.99 -6.98
N TYR A 340 -15.21 15.93 -6.29
CA TYR A 340 -15.86 17.07 -6.92
C TYR A 340 -14.80 18.01 -7.50
N LYS A 341 -14.99 18.49 -8.73
CA LYS A 341 -14.00 19.29 -9.46
C LYS A 341 -14.68 20.47 -10.13
N PHE A 342 -14.15 21.66 -9.90
CA PHE A 342 -14.59 22.88 -10.57
C PHE A 342 -13.37 23.71 -11.00
N GLU A 343 -13.57 24.62 -11.94
CA GLU A 343 -12.51 25.42 -12.53
C GLU A 343 -12.93 26.89 -12.57
N VAL A 344 -12.05 27.76 -12.10
CA VAL A 344 -12.23 29.22 -12.13
C VAL A 344 -11.48 29.73 -13.35
N GLU A 345 -12.20 30.36 -14.29
CA GLU A 345 -11.57 30.93 -15.48
C GLU A 345 -10.63 32.08 -15.10
N ARG A 346 -9.55 32.26 -15.88
CA ARG A 346 -8.67 33.42 -15.67
C ARG A 346 -9.43 34.70 -16.02
N PRO A 347 -9.40 35.75 -15.16
CA PRO A 347 -9.91 37.06 -15.51
C PRO A 347 -9.33 37.53 -16.84
N ILE A 348 -10.22 37.84 -17.80
CA ILE A 348 -9.81 38.40 -19.08
C ILE A 348 -9.39 39.85 -18.83
N GLU A 349 -8.08 40.11 -18.80
CA GLU A 349 -7.57 41.47 -18.85
C GLU A 349 -8.12 42.15 -20.12
N ALA A 350 -9.04 43.09 -19.92
CA ALA A 350 -9.56 43.91 -21.00
C ALA A 350 -8.43 44.81 -21.51
N VAL A 351 -7.75 44.36 -22.57
CA VAL A 351 -6.72 45.15 -23.26
C VAL A 351 -7.33 46.53 -23.56
N PRO A 352 -6.78 47.62 -23.02
CA PRO A 352 -7.40 48.93 -23.16
C PRO A 352 -7.47 49.30 -24.64
N GLU A 353 -8.60 49.86 -25.07
CA GLU A 353 -8.73 50.37 -26.44
C GLU A 353 -7.59 51.37 -26.70
N ILE A 354 -6.71 51.01 -27.64
CA ILE A 354 -5.55 51.83 -27.98
C ILE A 354 -6.09 53.10 -28.66
N ASP A 355 -6.13 54.21 -27.91
CA ASP A 355 -6.53 55.50 -28.45
C ASP A 355 -5.75 55.76 -29.75
N PRO A 356 -6.43 55.94 -30.90
CA PRO A 356 -5.75 56.15 -32.17
C PRO A 356 -4.88 57.41 -32.20
N ALA A 357 -5.04 58.35 -31.28
CA ALA A 357 -4.11 59.48 -31.09
C ALA A 357 -2.77 59.07 -30.46
N THR A 358 -2.71 57.92 -29.77
CA THR A 358 -1.50 57.34 -29.18
C THR A 358 -0.76 56.41 -30.15
N ILE A 359 -1.37 56.05 -31.29
CA ILE A 359 -0.72 55.27 -32.35
C ILE A 359 0.28 56.17 -33.09
N ILE A 360 1.54 56.15 -32.64
CA ILE A 360 2.64 56.83 -33.31
C ILE A 360 2.88 56.14 -34.66
N THR A 361 2.70 56.85 -35.77
CA THR A 361 3.05 56.34 -37.10
C THR A 361 4.56 56.11 -37.21
N PRO A 362 5.03 55.13 -38.00
CA PRO A 362 6.46 54.81 -38.10
C PRO A 362 7.35 56.03 -38.41
N ASP A 363 6.86 56.95 -39.24
CA ASP A 363 7.57 58.19 -39.59
C ASP A 363 7.87 59.07 -38.37
N LYS A 364 6.96 59.12 -37.38
CA LYS A 364 7.15 59.87 -36.13
C LYS A 364 8.06 59.15 -35.13
N MET A 365 8.11 57.82 -35.14
CA MET A 365 9.08 57.09 -34.32
C MET A 365 10.51 57.44 -34.76
N ILE A 366 10.77 57.46 -36.08
CA ILE A 366 12.07 57.81 -36.67
C ILE A 366 12.51 59.25 -36.30
N GLU A 367 11.58 60.20 -36.22
CA GLU A 367 11.88 61.60 -35.85
C GLU A 367 12.08 61.81 -34.33
N SER A 368 11.77 60.81 -33.50
CA SER A 368 11.76 60.92 -32.03
C SER A 368 12.74 60.01 -31.28
N GLU A 369 13.52 59.17 -31.97
CA GLU A 369 14.65 58.47 -31.34
C GLU A 369 15.68 59.50 -30.82
N PRO A 370 16.01 59.53 -29.52
CA PRO A 370 17.16 60.28 -29.06
C PRO A 370 18.41 59.61 -29.64
N VAL A 371 19.24 60.38 -30.36
CA VAL A 371 20.49 59.87 -30.94
C VAL A 371 21.38 59.33 -29.82
N GLU A 372 21.39 58.01 -29.66
CA GLU A 372 22.15 57.31 -28.63
C GLU A 372 23.64 57.62 -28.83
N GLU A 373 24.24 58.36 -27.89
CA GLU A 373 25.63 58.82 -27.97
C GLU A 373 26.60 57.66 -27.70
N LYS A 374 26.68 56.75 -28.69
CA LYS A 374 27.53 55.56 -28.68
C LYS A 374 28.98 55.99 -28.56
N MET A 375 29.54 55.82 -27.36
CA MET A 375 30.95 56.10 -27.06
C MET A 375 31.82 55.55 -28.18
N ALA A 376 32.63 56.43 -28.78
CA ALA A 376 33.42 56.09 -29.96
C ALA A 376 34.22 54.80 -29.73
N ILE A 377 34.25 53.91 -30.72
CA ILE A 377 34.89 52.59 -30.62
C ILE A 377 36.35 52.70 -30.14
N SER A 378 37.03 53.81 -30.45
CA SER A 378 38.36 54.15 -29.95
C SER A 378 38.46 54.35 -28.43
N THR A 379 37.47 54.93 -27.74
CA THR A 379 37.50 55.08 -26.27
C THR A 379 37.24 53.75 -25.57
N ILE A 380 36.35 52.90 -26.11
CA ILE A 380 36.10 51.55 -25.60
C ILE A 380 37.37 50.68 -25.75
N ILE A 381 38.01 50.67 -26.92
CA ILE A 381 39.29 49.96 -27.13
C ILE A 381 40.39 50.50 -26.22
N SER A 382 40.50 51.83 -26.08
CA SER A 382 41.47 52.47 -25.18
C SER A 382 41.29 52.03 -23.72
N LEU A 383 40.04 51.96 -23.25
CA LEU A 383 39.71 51.52 -21.89
C LEU A 383 40.04 50.03 -21.67
N ILE A 384 39.72 49.15 -22.62
CA ILE A 384 40.07 47.71 -22.55
C ILE A 384 41.59 47.50 -22.52
N VAL A 385 42.33 48.20 -23.39
CA VAL A 385 43.80 48.14 -23.42
C VAL A 385 44.41 48.73 -22.13
N GLY A 386 43.84 49.83 -21.62
CA GLY A 386 44.23 50.43 -20.34
C GLY A 386 44.04 49.49 -19.15
N CYS A 387 42.87 48.85 -19.03
CA CYS A 387 42.60 47.88 -17.97
C CYS A 387 43.53 46.66 -18.05
N ASN A 388 43.70 46.07 -19.24
CA ASN A 388 44.55 44.88 -19.39
C ASN A 388 46.04 45.17 -19.15
N THR A 389 46.53 46.34 -19.56
CA THR A 389 47.92 46.77 -19.25
C THR A 389 48.11 47.09 -17.77
N LEU A 390 47.10 47.67 -17.10
CA LEU A 390 47.11 47.87 -15.65
C LEU A 390 47.16 46.53 -14.88
N ILE A 391 46.35 45.55 -15.28
CA ILE A 391 46.33 44.20 -14.69
C ILE A 391 47.68 43.50 -14.88
N LEU A 392 48.28 43.59 -16.07
CA LEU A 392 49.63 43.06 -16.33
C LEU A 392 50.71 43.73 -15.47
N LEU A 393 50.65 45.06 -15.30
CA LEU A 393 51.59 45.80 -14.44
C LEU A 393 51.41 45.41 -12.95
N LEU A 394 50.17 45.26 -12.47
CA LEU A 394 49.89 44.80 -11.12
C LEU A 394 50.38 43.36 -10.89
N GLY A 395 50.12 42.44 -11.83
CA GLY A 395 50.62 41.07 -11.78
C GLY A 395 52.15 41.00 -11.76
N TRP A 396 52.81 41.75 -12.64
CA TRP A 396 54.28 41.87 -12.67
C TRP A 396 54.85 42.45 -11.37
N LEU A 397 54.20 43.47 -10.80
CA LEU A 397 54.62 44.12 -9.57
C LEU A 397 54.44 43.19 -8.35
N LEU A 398 53.34 42.42 -8.30
CA LEU A 398 53.12 41.36 -7.31
C LEU A 398 54.19 40.27 -7.42
N ILE A 399 54.45 39.73 -8.62
CA ILE A 399 55.52 38.73 -8.85
C ILE A 399 56.89 39.28 -8.41
N ARG A 400 57.19 40.54 -8.74
CA ARG A 400 58.48 41.17 -8.41
C ARG A 400 58.66 41.42 -6.90
N ILE A 401 57.59 41.72 -6.17
CA ILE A 401 57.62 41.86 -4.71
C ILE A 401 57.68 40.49 -4.02
N PHE A 402 56.73 39.60 -4.31
CA PHE A 402 56.53 38.35 -3.55
C PHE A 402 57.51 37.23 -3.96
N VAL A 403 57.73 37.03 -5.26
CA VAL A 403 58.58 35.94 -5.76
C VAL A 403 60.04 36.36 -5.81
N GLN A 404 60.35 37.55 -6.33
CA GLN A 404 61.74 38.01 -6.52
C GLN A 404 62.34 38.73 -5.31
N LYS A 405 61.54 39.04 -4.26
CA LYS A 405 61.96 39.61 -2.97
C LYS A 405 62.93 40.82 -3.05
N LYS A 406 62.78 41.68 -4.06
CA LYS A 406 63.59 42.89 -4.25
C LYS A 406 62.78 44.16 -3.96
N PRO A 407 63.09 44.94 -2.91
CA PRO A 407 62.32 46.13 -2.55
C PRO A 407 62.51 47.25 -3.58
N ILE A 408 61.40 47.80 -4.09
CA ILE A 408 61.41 48.90 -5.06
C ILE A 408 61.36 50.25 -4.33
N LYS A 409 62.41 51.05 -4.46
CA LYS A 409 62.53 52.38 -3.83
C LYS A 409 61.90 53.49 -4.68
N PHE A 410 60.57 53.56 -4.73
CA PHE A 410 59.89 54.71 -5.37
C PHE A 410 59.79 55.92 -4.42
N LYS A 411 60.36 57.05 -4.84
CA LYS A 411 60.13 58.38 -4.26
C LYS A 411 59.19 59.15 -5.17
N VAL A 412 57.94 59.35 -4.75
CA VAL A 412 56.99 60.27 -5.42
C VAL A 412 56.38 61.17 -4.35
N LYS A 413 56.27 62.48 -4.63
CA LYS A 413 55.67 63.47 -3.72
C LYS A 413 54.21 63.70 -4.12
N LEU A 414 53.27 63.54 -3.18
CA LEU A 414 51.90 64.04 -3.35
C LEU A 414 51.76 65.44 -2.73
N PRO A 415 51.16 66.42 -3.42
CA PRO A 415 50.84 67.72 -2.83
C PRO A 415 49.48 67.70 -2.11
N PHE A 416 49.53 68.00 -0.81
CA PHE A 416 48.49 68.63 0.02
C PHE A 416 46.99 68.40 -0.26
N LEU A 417 46.32 67.83 0.75
CA LEU A 417 45.00 68.30 1.19
C LEU A 417 44.97 68.35 2.73
N LYS A 418 44.47 69.44 3.32
CA LYS A 418 44.51 69.69 4.77
C LYS A 418 43.15 69.45 5.43
N LYS A 419 43.13 68.76 6.58
CA LYS A 419 42.18 69.01 7.68
C LYS A 419 42.92 68.87 9.03
N LYS A 420 42.30 69.35 10.12
CA LYS A 420 43.00 69.82 11.34
C LYS A 420 42.34 69.23 12.61
N LYS A 421 43.18 68.71 13.53
CA LYS A 421 43.12 68.65 15.04
C LYS A 421 41.78 68.89 15.77
N THR A 422 41.45 68.38 16.97
CA THR A 422 42.02 67.52 18.08
C THR A 422 40.87 67.41 19.12
N SER A 423 40.70 66.48 20.08
CA SER A 423 41.56 65.52 20.84
C SER A 423 40.98 64.08 20.79
N GLU A 424 41.45 63.00 21.45
CA GLU A 424 42.32 62.70 22.62
C GLU A 424 41.61 62.59 24.00
N GLY A 425 42.04 61.60 24.81
CA GLY A 425 41.40 61.05 26.03
C GLY A 425 41.12 59.54 25.86
N GLU A 426 41.91 58.57 26.36
CA GLU A 426 42.29 58.21 27.74
C GLU A 426 41.16 57.49 28.54
N VAL A 427 41.38 56.42 29.32
CA VAL A 427 42.54 55.51 29.57
C VAL A 427 42.05 54.18 30.22
N ALA A 428 42.95 53.19 30.42
CA ALA A 428 42.80 51.91 31.15
C ALA A 428 42.00 50.79 30.43
N ASP A 429 42.47 49.56 30.14
CA ASP A 429 43.64 48.71 30.54
C ASP A 429 43.39 47.72 31.72
N THR A 430 44.15 46.60 31.74
CA THR A 430 44.32 45.54 32.77
C THR A 430 43.70 44.14 32.52
N GLU A 431 44.50 43.24 31.90
CA GLU A 431 44.68 41.79 32.26
C GLU A 431 43.49 40.76 32.13
N LYS A 432 43.63 39.42 32.06
CA LYS A 432 44.75 38.43 31.88
C LYS A 432 44.20 37.03 31.47
N ASN A 433 45.02 36.21 30.77
CA ASN A 433 45.11 34.72 30.83
C ASN A 433 43.87 33.81 30.50
N GLN A 434 43.97 32.50 30.19
CA GLN A 434 45.01 31.66 29.53
C GLN A 434 44.41 30.33 28.98
N VAL A 435 44.88 29.91 27.79
CA VAL A 435 45.21 28.52 27.32
C VAL A 435 44.24 27.33 27.55
N GLY A 436 43.85 26.66 26.44
CA GLY A 436 43.29 25.28 26.43
C GLY A 436 43.46 24.55 25.08
N LYS A 437 44.19 23.42 25.08
CA LYS A 437 44.53 22.49 23.95
C LYS A 437 43.40 21.46 23.68
N ASN A 438 43.18 20.79 22.52
CA ASN A 438 43.71 20.73 21.12
C ASN A 438 42.54 20.34 20.16
N GLY A 439 42.60 20.30 18.81
CA GLY A 439 43.59 20.85 17.86
C GLY A 439 44.31 19.91 16.86
N SER A 440 43.67 19.12 15.97
CA SER A 440 44.39 18.41 14.85
C SER A 440 43.54 17.85 13.68
N LYS A 441 43.80 18.35 12.43
CA LYS A 441 43.80 17.66 11.09
C LYS A 441 42.52 16.93 10.58
N ASN A 442 42.14 16.86 9.30
CA ASN A 442 42.53 17.39 7.96
C ASN A 442 41.19 17.65 7.20
N ASP A 443 40.99 18.63 6.31
CA ASP A 443 41.52 18.84 4.93
C ASP A 443 41.22 17.71 3.90
N ARG A 444 40.10 17.80 3.15
CA ARG A 444 40.05 17.91 1.66
C ARG A 444 38.66 17.67 1.01
N SER A 445 38.56 18.14 -0.24
CA SER A 445 37.60 17.88 -1.33
C SER A 445 36.82 16.55 -1.31
N GLY A 446 35.59 16.44 -1.83
CA GLY A 446 34.87 17.36 -2.74
C GLY A 446 34.94 16.87 -4.19
N GLU A 447 33.87 16.22 -4.66
CA GLU A 447 33.81 15.54 -5.97
C GLU A 447 32.41 15.71 -6.59
N ILE A 448 32.34 15.86 -7.91
CA ILE A 448 31.10 16.12 -8.66
C ILE A 448 30.84 14.90 -9.55
N LEU A 449 29.63 14.33 -9.47
CA LEU A 449 29.29 13.08 -10.14
C LEU A 449 28.37 13.35 -11.35
N ASN A 450 28.89 13.10 -12.54
CA ASN A 450 28.13 13.20 -13.80
C ASN A 450 27.21 11.99 -13.97
N LEU A 451 26.01 12.20 -14.53
CA LEU A 451 25.16 11.14 -15.06
C LEU A 451 24.98 11.34 -16.56
N SER A 452 25.48 10.39 -17.35
CA SER A 452 25.21 10.28 -18.78
C SER A 452 24.08 9.28 -19.00
N MET A 453 23.11 9.62 -19.85
CA MET A 453 22.16 8.65 -20.39
C MET A 453 22.86 7.76 -21.43
N THR A 454 22.39 6.53 -21.55
CA THR A 454 22.65 5.62 -22.68
C THR A 454 21.33 4.95 -23.01
N ASP A 455 20.95 4.95 -24.29
CA ASP A 455 19.77 4.24 -24.78
C ASP A 455 20.03 2.73 -24.88
N ASP A 456 19.03 1.92 -24.52
CA ASP A 456 18.80 0.52 -24.89
C ASP A 456 17.27 0.24 -24.80
#